data_AF-A0A9E2RJB6-F1
#
_entry.id   AF-A0A9E2RJB6-F1
#
_cell.length_a   1.000
_cell.length_b   1.000
_cell.length_c   1.000
_cell.angle_alpha   90.00
_cell.angle_beta   90.00
_cell.angle_gamma   90.00
#
_symmetry.space_group_name_H-M   'P 1'
#
loop_
_entity.id
_entity.type
_entity.pdbx_description
1 polymer ?
#
loop_
_entity_poly.entity_id
_entity_poly.type
_entity_poly.pdbx_seq_one_letter_code
_entity_poly.pdbx_strand_id
1 'polypeptide(L)'
;MEQKVIDPTAPFAVPAARGGTVISRLCRTKSIEQILSDADHPDHRLKKTLTAWDLTALGIGAIIGTGIFVLIGTAIVGDAHRPGAGPGIILSFVLSGLTCAFAALCYAEFSTMIPVAGSAYTYSYATLGEFLAWLTGWNLILEYGVACVAVAIGWSGYFNNLLRLAGIELPQWATHPPGGPDGGVANFPAAIIVLLVTIILVIGIKESARATGIVVCLKLAVILFFIAVGTPAVNIDNWTPFMPQGFAGVGAAAAIVFFAYIGFDAISTTAEEAKNPQRDLPIGIIASLSI
;
A
#
# COMPACT_ATOMS: atom_id res chain seq x y z
N MET A 1 -0.21 -48.10 33.29
CA MET A 1 0.25 -46.92 32.53
C MET A 1 -0.77 -46.67 31.44
N GLU A 2 -1.83 -45.94 31.74
CA GLU A 2 -2.85 -45.56 30.75
C GLU A 2 -2.39 -44.29 30.04
N GLN A 3 -2.19 -44.39 28.72
CA GLN A 3 -2.02 -43.24 27.84
C GLN A 3 -3.35 -42.49 27.75
N LYS A 4 -3.35 -41.26 28.23
CA LYS A 4 -4.49 -40.35 28.15
C LYS A 4 -4.67 -39.93 26.68
N VAL A 5 -5.70 -40.47 26.03
CA VAL A 5 -6.13 -40.08 24.69
C VAL A 5 -6.59 -38.61 24.76
N ILE A 6 -5.95 -37.75 23.99
CA ILE A 6 -6.32 -36.33 23.87
C ILE A 6 -7.47 -36.25 22.87
N ASP A 7 -8.63 -35.82 23.34
CA ASP A 7 -9.84 -35.61 22.54
C ASP A 7 -9.68 -34.34 21.67
N PRO A 8 -9.73 -34.46 20.33
CA PRO A 8 -9.56 -33.33 19.41
C PRO A 8 -10.78 -32.40 19.32
N THR A 9 -11.88 -32.67 20.03
CA THR A 9 -13.12 -31.87 20.00
C THR A 9 -13.37 -31.04 21.25
N ALA A 10 -12.48 -31.10 22.25
CA ALA A 10 -12.59 -30.28 23.45
C ALA A 10 -12.28 -28.81 23.12
N PRO A 11 -13.17 -27.84 23.39
CA PRO A 11 -12.83 -26.43 23.29
C PRO A 11 -11.63 -26.15 24.20
N PHE A 12 -10.54 -25.62 23.63
CA PHE A 12 -9.38 -25.19 24.41
C PHE A 12 -9.87 -24.21 25.47
N ALA A 13 -9.82 -24.63 26.73
CA ALA A 13 -10.19 -23.80 27.85
C ALA A 13 -9.22 -22.61 27.90
N VAL A 14 -9.66 -21.45 27.42
CA VAL A 14 -9.02 -20.17 27.71
C VAL A 14 -8.94 -20.08 29.24
N PRO A 15 -7.75 -19.95 29.85
CA PRO A 15 -7.65 -19.90 31.29
C PRO A 15 -8.53 -18.75 31.80
N ALA A 16 -9.48 -19.07 32.68
CA ALA A 16 -10.37 -18.09 33.27
C ALA A 16 -9.55 -16.96 33.91
N ALA A 17 -9.83 -15.73 33.48
CA ALA A 17 -9.07 -14.54 33.80
C ALA A 17 -8.91 -14.34 35.32
N ARG A 18 -7.70 -14.57 35.85
CA ARG A 18 -7.34 -14.11 37.19
C ARG A 18 -6.97 -12.62 37.12
N GLY A 19 -7.88 -11.77 37.61
CA GLY A 19 -7.57 -10.54 38.36
C GLY A 19 -6.54 -9.54 37.80
N GLY A 20 -6.50 -9.28 36.50
CA GLY A 20 -5.65 -8.24 35.92
C GLY A 20 -6.27 -6.83 35.97
N THR A 21 -5.47 -5.80 36.28
CA THR A 21 -5.88 -4.39 36.17
C THR A 21 -6.28 -4.03 34.73
N VAL A 22 -7.06 -2.96 34.52
CA VAL A 22 -7.44 -2.51 33.16
C VAL A 22 -6.20 -2.33 32.27
N ILE A 23 -5.10 -1.84 32.84
CA ILE A 23 -3.80 -1.69 32.17
C ILE A 23 -3.24 -3.05 31.74
N SER A 24 -3.34 -4.09 32.57
CA SER A 24 -2.84 -5.42 32.20
C SER A 24 -3.67 -6.09 31.09
N ARG A 25 -4.95 -5.69 30.94
CA ARG A 25 -5.78 -6.13 29.81
C ARG A 25 -5.40 -5.41 28.51
N LEU A 26 -5.12 -4.11 28.59
CA LEU A 26 -4.72 -3.29 27.44
C LEU A 26 -3.33 -3.62 26.89
N CYS A 27 -2.42 -4.11 27.74
CA CYS A 27 -1.06 -4.51 27.35
C CYS A 27 -0.91 -6.01 27.02
N ARG A 28 -2.02 -6.75 26.87
CA ARG A 28 -1.96 -8.18 26.59
C ARG A 28 -1.40 -8.42 25.18
N THR A 29 -0.31 -9.17 25.08
CA THR A 29 0.23 -9.64 23.80
C THR A 29 -0.35 -11.01 23.45
N LYS A 30 -0.40 -11.31 22.16
CA LYS A 30 -0.73 -12.66 21.66
C LYS A 30 0.58 -13.36 21.34
N SER A 31 0.73 -14.59 21.81
CA SER A 31 1.98 -15.33 21.58
C SER A 31 2.13 -15.66 20.09
N ILE A 32 3.36 -15.75 19.62
CA ILE A 32 3.66 -16.07 18.21
C ILE A 32 3.12 -17.46 17.88
N GLU A 33 3.21 -18.42 18.80
CA GLU A 33 2.68 -19.78 18.64
C GLU A 33 1.16 -19.77 18.44
N GLN A 34 0.43 -18.94 19.19
CA GLN A 34 -1.01 -18.79 19.01
C GLN A 34 -1.37 -18.15 17.67
N ILE A 35 -0.61 -17.13 17.25
CA ILE A 35 -0.79 -16.48 15.94
C ILE A 35 -0.58 -17.49 14.80
N LEU A 36 0.48 -18.29 14.87
CA LEU A 36 0.77 -19.33 13.87
C LEU A 36 -0.28 -20.44 13.88
N SER A 37 -0.72 -20.87 15.07
CA SER A 37 -1.75 -21.91 15.22
C SER A 37 -3.10 -21.49 14.63
N ASP A 38 -3.48 -20.22 14.80
CA ASP A 38 -4.73 -19.69 14.25
C ASP A 38 -4.69 -19.60 12.71
N ALA A 39 -3.53 -19.25 12.15
CA ALA A 39 -3.30 -19.20 10.70
C ALA A 39 -3.30 -20.60 10.06
N ASP A 40 -2.80 -21.62 10.76
CA ASP A 40 -2.78 -23.01 10.29
C ASP A 40 -4.12 -23.76 10.47
N HIS A 41 -5.16 -23.09 10.99
CA HIS A 41 -6.49 -23.71 11.18
C HIS A 41 -7.09 -24.17 9.84
N PRO A 42 -7.69 -25.39 9.74
CA PRO A 42 -8.16 -25.96 8.48
C PRO A 42 -9.12 -25.07 7.68
N ASP A 43 -9.96 -24.29 8.37
CA ASP A 43 -10.95 -23.40 7.77
C ASP A 43 -10.36 -22.10 7.20
N HIS A 44 -9.15 -21.73 7.61
CA HIS A 44 -8.49 -20.46 7.25
C HIS A 44 -7.22 -20.64 6.42
N ARG A 45 -6.74 -21.88 6.27
CA ARG A 45 -5.46 -22.18 5.61
C ARG A 45 -5.46 -21.83 4.11
N LEU A 46 -4.57 -20.91 3.73
CA LEU A 46 -4.35 -20.50 2.34
C LEU A 46 -3.42 -21.46 1.58
N LYS A 47 -3.57 -21.48 0.24
CA LYS A 47 -2.70 -22.30 -0.63
C LYS A 47 -1.39 -21.55 -0.89
N LYS A 48 -0.27 -22.20 -0.53
CA LYS A 48 1.07 -21.69 -0.79
C LYS A 48 1.43 -21.78 -2.28
N THR A 49 1.16 -20.72 -3.03
CA THR A 49 1.37 -20.66 -4.48
C THR A 49 2.37 -19.59 -4.93
N LEU A 50 2.61 -18.56 -4.12
CA LEU A 50 3.41 -17.40 -4.50
C LEU A 50 4.90 -17.65 -4.30
N THR A 51 5.69 -17.24 -5.28
CA THR A 51 7.16 -17.21 -5.24
C THR A 51 7.66 -15.79 -5.00
N ALA A 52 8.95 -15.63 -4.70
CA ALA A 52 9.57 -14.30 -4.58
C ALA A 52 9.26 -13.36 -5.77
N TRP A 53 9.23 -13.89 -7.00
CA TRP A 53 8.87 -13.09 -8.19
C TRP A 53 7.43 -12.62 -8.19
N ASP A 54 6.49 -13.49 -7.78
CA ASP A 54 5.08 -13.13 -7.68
C ASP A 54 4.90 -12.05 -6.61
N LEU A 55 5.59 -12.17 -5.48
CA LEU A 55 5.56 -11.19 -4.38
C LEU A 55 6.18 -9.84 -4.80
N THR A 56 7.31 -9.85 -5.50
CA THR A 56 7.90 -8.63 -6.05
C THR A 56 6.96 -7.96 -7.05
N ALA A 57 6.34 -8.73 -7.96
CA ALA A 57 5.37 -8.19 -8.90
C ALA A 57 4.15 -7.59 -8.17
N LEU A 58 3.62 -8.28 -7.15
CA LEU A 58 2.53 -7.75 -6.31
C LEU A 58 2.93 -6.43 -5.65
N GLY A 59 4.12 -6.36 -5.06
CA GLY A 59 4.64 -5.13 -4.45
C GLY A 59 4.77 -3.98 -5.45
N ILE A 60 5.42 -4.21 -6.61
CA ILE A 60 5.54 -3.18 -7.67
C ILE A 60 4.14 -2.75 -8.14
N GLY A 61 3.22 -3.71 -8.28
CA GLY A 61 1.84 -3.44 -8.69
C GLY A 61 1.07 -2.55 -7.71
N ALA A 62 1.34 -2.69 -6.41
CA ALA A 62 0.77 -1.88 -5.33
C ALA A 62 1.43 -0.49 -5.23
N ILE A 63 2.76 -0.42 -5.36
CA ILE A 63 3.55 0.82 -5.24
C ILE A 63 3.32 1.73 -6.47
N ILE A 64 3.42 1.18 -7.69
CA ILE A 64 3.32 1.96 -8.92
C ILE A 64 1.85 2.26 -9.24
N GLY A 65 1.44 3.49 -8.95
CA GLY A 65 0.09 3.99 -9.23
C GLY A 65 0.00 5.51 -9.19
N THR A 66 -1.10 6.02 -8.63
CA THR A 66 -1.43 7.45 -8.61
C THR A 66 -0.33 8.33 -8.01
N GLY A 67 0.49 7.82 -7.09
CA GLY A 67 1.62 8.55 -6.54
C GLY A 67 2.59 9.07 -7.60
N ILE A 68 3.09 8.18 -8.47
CA ILE A 68 4.05 8.57 -9.51
C ILE A 68 3.36 9.18 -10.74
N PHE A 69 2.15 8.74 -11.07
CA PHE A 69 1.46 9.22 -12.28
C PHE A 69 0.77 10.58 -12.08
N VAL A 70 0.34 10.92 -10.86
CA VAL A 70 -0.44 12.14 -10.61
C VAL A 70 0.22 13.04 -9.57
N LEU A 71 0.53 12.50 -8.39
CA LEU A 71 0.91 13.34 -7.24
C LEU A 71 2.24 14.05 -7.44
N ILE A 72 3.17 13.46 -8.20
CA ILE A 72 4.47 14.08 -8.51
C ILE A 72 4.32 15.48 -9.12
N GLY A 73 3.37 15.68 -10.03
CA GLY A 73 3.16 16.98 -10.67
C GLY A 73 2.72 18.04 -9.65
N THR A 74 1.82 17.66 -8.74
CA THR A 74 1.36 18.55 -7.67
C THR A 74 2.42 18.82 -6.61
N ALA A 75 3.35 17.89 -6.39
CA ALA A 75 4.48 18.07 -5.47
C ALA A 75 5.56 18.99 -6.06
N ILE A 76 5.75 18.96 -7.38
CA ILE A 76 6.66 19.87 -8.10
C ILE A 76 6.13 21.31 -8.04
N VAL A 77 4.85 21.50 -8.37
CA VAL A 77 4.24 22.84 -8.47
C VAL A 77 3.88 23.43 -7.09
N GLY A 78 3.41 22.60 -6.16
CA GLY A 78 2.84 23.04 -4.89
C GLY A 78 1.39 23.51 -5.02
N ASP A 79 0.86 24.09 -3.93
CA ASP A 79 -0.44 24.77 -3.92
C ASP A 79 -0.44 25.97 -2.95
N ALA A 80 -1.63 26.54 -2.69
CA ALA A 80 -1.80 27.71 -1.82
C ALA A 80 -1.32 27.50 -0.37
N HIS A 81 -1.20 26.25 0.08
CA HIS A 81 -0.84 25.89 1.46
C HIS A 81 0.47 25.11 1.55
N ARG A 82 0.99 24.56 0.44
CA ARG A 82 2.24 23.80 0.41
C ARG A 82 3.21 24.31 -0.66
N PRO A 83 4.47 24.62 -0.28
CA PRO A 83 5.47 25.03 -1.26
C PRO A 83 5.81 23.88 -2.21
N GLY A 84 5.94 24.18 -3.50
CA GLY A 84 6.40 23.21 -4.50
C GLY A 84 7.92 22.96 -4.42
N ALA A 85 8.35 21.74 -4.71
CA ALA A 85 9.77 21.40 -4.75
C ALA A 85 10.50 21.92 -6.00
N GLY A 86 9.77 22.20 -7.09
CA GLY A 86 10.36 22.47 -8.40
C GLY A 86 11.23 21.29 -8.88
N PRO A 87 12.32 21.55 -9.62
CA PRO A 87 13.28 20.53 -10.06
C PRO A 87 13.92 19.73 -8.92
N GLY A 88 13.95 20.29 -7.71
CA GLY A 88 14.42 19.66 -6.47
C GLY A 88 13.57 18.47 -6.00
N ILE A 89 12.51 18.10 -6.72
CA ILE A 89 11.67 16.91 -6.46
C ILE A 89 12.50 15.63 -6.34
N ILE A 90 13.64 15.52 -7.04
CA ILE A 90 14.54 14.37 -6.95
C ILE A 90 15.01 14.16 -5.50
N LEU A 91 15.36 15.24 -4.79
CA LEU A 91 15.74 15.17 -3.37
C LEU A 91 14.59 14.72 -2.48
N SER A 92 13.35 15.04 -2.87
CA SER A 92 12.14 14.62 -2.16
C SER A 92 11.94 13.11 -2.29
N PHE A 93 12.14 12.54 -3.49
CA PHE A 93 12.13 11.09 -3.70
C PHE A 93 13.25 10.38 -2.95
N VAL A 94 14.46 10.94 -2.94
CA VAL A 94 15.58 10.36 -2.16
C VAL A 94 15.26 10.34 -0.67
N LEU A 95 14.72 11.44 -0.13
CA LEU A 95 14.35 11.52 1.29
C LEU A 95 13.25 10.52 1.64
N SER A 96 12.14 10.51 0.89
CA SER A 96 11.03 9.59 1.14
C SER A 96 11.41 8.13 0.91
N GLY A 97 12.18 7.84 -0.13
CA GLY A 97 12.67 6.51 -0.44
C GLY A 97 13.59 5.98 0.65
N LEU A 98 14.48 6.81 1.22
CA LEU A 98 15.34 6.41 2.34
C LEU A 98 14.52 6.11 3.60
N THR A 99 13.51 6.93 3.92
CA THR A 99 12.58 6.67 5.03
C THR A 99 11.83 5.35 4.82
N CYS A 100 11.32 5.11 3.60
CA CYS A 100 10.63 3.86 3.28
C CYS A 100 11.57 2.65 3.31
N ALA A 101 12.84 2.81 2.91
CA ALA A 101 13.81 1.73 2.95
C ALA A 101 14.08 1.27 4.40
N PHE A 102 14.24 2.20 5.35
CA PHE A 102 14.39 1.83 6.76
C PHE A 102 13.13 1.14 7.30
N ALA A 103 11.94 1.64 6.98
CA ALA A 103 10.69 0.99 7.37
C ALA A 103 10.57 -0.41 6.75
N ALA A 104 10.86 -0.56 5.47
CA ALA A 104 10.79 -1.81 4.74
C ALA A 104 11.74 -2.87 5.29
N LEU A 105 12.93 -2.50 5.77
CA LEU A 105 13.84 -3.41 6.46
C LEU A 105 13.22 -3.95 7.76
N CYS A 106 12.57 -3.11 8.56
CA CYS A 106 11.83 -3.56 9.75
C CYS A 106 10.66 -4.49 9.37
N TYR A 107 9.90 -4.16 8.33
CA TYR A 107 8.82 -5.00 7.83
C TYR A 107 9.32 -6.36 7.31
N ALA A 108 10.45 -6.36 6.60
CA ALA A 108 11.09 -7.58 6.13
C ALA A 108 11.45 -8.49 7.32
N GLU A 109 12.07 -7.94 8.37
CA GLU A 109 12.39 -8.69 9.59
C GLU A 109 11.13 -9.27 10.25
N PHE A 110 10.11 -8.44 10.52
CA PHE A 110 8.87 -8.89 11.14
C PHE A 110 8.12 -9.95 10.32
N SER A 111 8.07 -9.78 8.99
CA SER A 111 7.39 -10.72 8.08
C SER A 111 8.04 -12.11 8.06
N THR A 112 9.33 -12.21 8.37
CA THR A 112 10.03 -13.50 8.47
C THR A 112 9.84 -14.18 9.81
N MET A 113 9.73 -13.39 10.89
CA MET A 113 9.50 -13.91 12.24
C MET A 113 8.05 -14.34 12.45
N ILE A 114 7.10 -13.61 11.86
CA ILE A 114 5.66 -13.81 12.02
C ILE A 114 5.03 -13.91 10.61
N PRO A 115 5.24 -15.04 9.89
CA PRO A 115 4.81 -15.23 8.50
C PRO A 115 3.31 -15.56 8.41
N VAL A 116 2.46 -14.69 8.95
CA VAL A 116 1.00 -14.79 8.86
C VAL A 116 0.41 -13.55 8.20
N ALA A 117 -0.79 -13.69 7.66
CA ALA A 117 -1.51 -12.56 7.08
C ALA A 117 -1.93 -11.59 8.20
N GLY A 118 -1.48 -10.33 8.12
CA GLY A 118 -1.95 -9.30 9.05
C GLY A 118 -1.08 -8.05 9.22
N SER A 119 0.09 -7.99 8.57
CA SER A 119 0.93 -6.77 8.49
C SER A 119 1.17 -6.12 9.88
N ALA A 120 1.27 -4.79 9.93
CA ALA A 120 1.61 -4.00 11.11
C ALA A 120 0.70 -4.26 12.32
N TYR A 121 -0.58 -4.60 12.10
CA TYR A 121 -1.52 -4.94 13.17
C TYR A 121 -1.02 -6.17 13.96
N THR A 122 -0.72 -7.26 13.24
CA THR A 122 -0.25 -8.50 13.87
C THR A 122 1.11 -8.30 14.54
N TYR A 123 2.02 -7.54 13.92
CA TYR A 123 3.32 -7.25 14.52
C TYR A 123 3.20 -6.45 15.82
N SER A 124 2.31 -5.45 15.84
CA SER A 124 2.03 -4.65 17.04
C SER A 124 1.38 -5.49 18.13
N TYR A 125 0.50 -6.43 17.78
CA TYR A 125 -0.13 -7.33 18.76
C TYR A 125 0.91 -8.23 19.42
N ALA A 126 1.83 -8.78 18.63
CA ALA A 126 2.89 -9.65 19.15
C ALA A 126 3.88 -8.91 20.07
N THR A 127 4.17 -7.63 19.80
CA THR A 127 5.28 -6.90 20.44
C THR A 127 4.86 -5.85 21.46
N LEU A 128 3.80 -5.10 21.19
CA LEU A 128 3.40 -3.90 21.94
C LEU A 128 2.11 -4.07 22.75
N GLY A 129 1.31 -5.08 22.41
CA GLY A 129 0.08 -5.44 23.12
C GLY A 129 -1.20 -4.92 22.46
N GLU A 130 -2.32 -5.37 23.02
CA GLU A 130 -3.67 -5.26 22.43
C GLU A 130 -4.11 -3.83 22.11
N PHE A 131 -3.84 -2.85 22.98
CA PHE A 131 -4.27 -1.46 22.74
C PHE A 131 -3.54 -0.81 21.57
N LEU A 132 -2.21 -0.96 21.50
CA LEU A 132 -1.43 -0.41 20.39
C LEU A 132 -1.71 -1.16 19.10
N ALA A 133 -1.93 -2.48 19.15
CA ALA A 133 -2.41 -3.24 18.01
C ALA A 133 -3.78 -2.75 17.52
N TRP A 134 -4.74 -2.54 18.42
CA TRP A 134 -6.06 -2.00 18.09
C TRP A 134 -5.97 -0.62 17.44
N LEU A 135 -5.13 0.27 17.97
CA LEU A 135 -4.88 1.59 17.39
C LEU A 135 -4.28 1.48 15.98
N THR A 136 -3.24 0.64 15.81
CA THR A 136 -2.64 0.36 14.50
C THR A 136 -3.67 -0.20 13.51
N GLY A 137 -4.55 -1.09 13.95
CA GLY A 137 -5.61 -1.66 13.10
C GLY A 137 -6.59 -0.61 12.59
N TRP A 138 -7.09 0.26 13.47
CA TRP A 138 -7.96 1.38 13.05
C TRP A 138 -7.25 2.36 12.12
N ASN A 139 -5.97 2.64 12.38
CA ASN A 139 -5.17 3.48 11.50
C ASN A 139 -5.06 2.86 10.09
N LEU A 140 -4.76 1.56 10.00
CA LEU A 140 -4.66 0.86 8.71
C LEU A 140 -6.00 0.89 7.95
N ILE A 141 -7.14 0.67 8.63
CA ILE A 141 -8.46 0.74 7.97
C ILE A 141 -8.69 2.13 7.33
N LEU A 142 -8.37 3.20 8.08
CA LEU A 142 -8.48 4.57 7.58
C LEU A 142 -7.50 4.84 6.44
N GLU A 143 -6.26 4.40 6.59
CA GLU A 143 -5.20 4.54 5.59
C GLU A 143 -5.59 3.89 4.25
N TYR A 144 -5.96 2.60 4.27
CA TYR A 144 -6.40 1.89 3.07
C TYR A 144 -7.65 2.53 2.45
N GLY A 145 -8.61 2.98 3.27
CA GLY A 145 -9.80 3.68 2.78
C GLY A 145 -9.45 4.99 2.04
N VAL A 146 -8.63 5.84 2.66
CA VAL A 146 -8.20 7.12 2.06
C VAL A 146 -7.31 6.87 0.84
N ALA A 147 -6.44 5.87 0.87
CA ALA A 147 -5.59 5.49 -0.26
C ALA A 147 -6.44 5.04 -1.47
N CYS A 148 -7.46 4.20 -1.28
CA CYS A 148 -8.38 3.81 -2.35
C CYS A 148 -9.08 5.02 -2.99
N VAL A 149 -9.52 5.99 -2.18
CA VAL A 149 -10.13 7.24 -2.68
C VAL A 149 -9.12 8.05 -3.50
N ALA A 150 -7.92 8.25 -2.98
CA ALA A 150 -6.86 8.98 -3.69
C ALA A 150 -6.50 8.31 -5.03
N VAL A 151 -6.40 6.97 -5.05
CA VAL A 151 -6.13 6.21 -6.28
C VAL A 151 -7.26 6.38 -7.30
N ALA A 152 -8.52 6.29 -6.86
CA ALA A 152 -9.68 6.46 -7.73
C ALA A 152 -9.78 7.86 -8.35
N ILE A 153 -9.45 8.91 -7.58
CA ILE A 153 -9.38 10.29 -8.08
C ILE A 153 -8.29 10.42 -9.16
N GLY A 154 -7.11 9.86 -8.91
CA GLY A 154 -6.02 9.84 -9.89
C GLY A 154 -6.39 9.12 -11.18
N TRP A 155 -7.03 7.95 -11.06
CA TRP A 155 -7.54 7.19 -12.21
C TRP A 155 -8.58 7.99 -13.00
N SER A 156 -9.52 8.65 -12.30
CA SER A 156 -10.53 9.49 -12.94
C SER A 156 -9.91 10.62 -13.76
N GLY A 157 -8.84 11.26 -13.28
CA GLY A 157 -8.14 12.31 -14.04
C GLY A 157 -7.63 11.80 -15.39
N TYR A 158 -6.98 10.64 -15.41
CA TYR A 158 -6.51 10.02 -16.65
C TYR A 158 -7.65 9.56 -17.55
N PHE A 159 -8.72 9.00 -16.97
CA PHE A 159 -9.90 8.57 -17.72
C PHE A 159 -10.59 9.76 -18.40
N ASN A 160 -10.73 10.89 -17.71
CA ASN A 160 -11.30 12.11 -18.28
C ASN A 160 -10.43 12.65 -19.43
N ASN A 161 -9.11 12.61 -19.30
CA ASN A 161 -8.19 12.99 -20.37
C ASN A 161 -8.34 12.07 -21.60
N LEU A 162 -8.49 10.76 -21.39
CA LEU A 162 -8.73 9.80 -22.47
C LEU A 162 -10.06 10.08 -23.20
N LEU A 163 -11.13 10.36 -22.46
CA LEU A 163 -12.41 10.74 -23.05
C LEU A 163 -12.30 12.02 -23.89
N ARG A 164 -11.58 13.03 -23.38
CA ARG A 164 -11.32 14.27 -24.12
C ARG A 164 -10.56 14.01 -25.42
N LEU A 165 -9.56 13.11 -25.43
CA LEU A 165 -8.87 12.70 -26.65
C LEU A 165 -9.80 12.00 -27.66
N ALA A 166 -10.84 11.33 -27.17
CA ALA A 166 -11.90 10.74 -28.00
C ALA A 166 -13.00 11.75 -28.41
N GLY A 167 -12.85 13.03 -28.06
CA GLY A 167 -13.83 14.09 -28.34
C GLY A 167 -15.03 14.13 -27.39
N ILE A 168 -15.00 13.38 -26.28
CA ILE A 168 -16.06 13.32 -25.28
C ILE A 168 -15.63 14.15 -24.06
N GLU A 169 -16.28 15.28 -23.83
CA GLU A 169 -16.03 16.11 -22.64
C GLU A 169 -17.11 15.88 -21.59
N LEU A 170 -16.71 15.33 -20.45
CA LEU A 170 -17.60 15.22 -19.30
C LEU A 170 -17.77 16.58 -18.63
N PRO A 171 -18.98 16.94 -18.19
CA PRO A 171 -19.22 18.23 -17.57
C PRO A 171 -18.51 18.36 -16.22
N GLN A 172 -18.12 19.59 -15.85
CA GLN A 172 -17.37 19.86 -14.62
C GLN A 172 -18.08 19.39 -13.35
N TRP A 173 -19.42 19.53 -13.30
CA TRP A 173 -20.23 19.09 -12.17
C TRP A 173 -20.07 17.59 -11.86
N ALA A 174 -19.71 16.79 -12.87
CA ALA A 174 -19.59 15.34 -12.76
C ALA A 174 -18.15 14.83 -12.55
N THR A 175 -17.16 15.71 -12.61
CA THR A 175 -15.73 15.34 -12.60
C THR A 175 -14.97 15.91 -11.40
N HIS A 176 -15.55 16.89 -10.70
CA HIS A 176 -14.92 17.58 -9.57
C HIS A 176 -15.77 17.47 -8.28
N PRO A 177 -15.12 17.46 -7.10
CA PRO A 177 -15.82 17.39 -5.82
C PRO A 177 -16.51 18.72 -5.46
N PRO A 178 -17.49 18.69 -4.54
CA PRO A 178 -18.12 19.91 -4.04
C PRO A 178 -17.14 20.69 -3.16
N GLY A 179 -17.12 22.02 -3.34
CA GLY A 179 -16.18 22.91 -2.63
C GLY A 179 -14.74 22.88 -3.13
N GLY A 180 -14.45 22.14 -4.22
CA GLY A 180 -13.16 22.20 -4.89
C GLY A 180 -12.96 23.52 -5.68
N PRO A 181 -11.71 23.88 -6.04
CA PRO A 181 -11.39 25.12 -6.75
C PRO A 181 -12.15 25.29 -8.06
N ASP A 182 -12.39 24.19 -8.77
CA ASP A 182 -13.03 24.19 -10.09
C ASP A 182 -14.57 24.16 -10.02
N GLY A 183 -15.14 23.97 -8.83
CA GLY A 183 -16.58 23.80 -8.62
C GLY A 183 -17.10 22.47 -9.20
N GLY A 184 -17.84 21.71 -8.40
CA GLY A 184 -18.41 20.44 -8.82
C GLY A 184 -19.44 19.90 -7.85
N VAL A 185 -20.08 18.79 -8.20
CA VAL A 185 -21.03 18.11 -7.30
C VAL A 185 -20.40 16.82 -6.76
N ALA A 186 -19.81 16.01 -7.63
CA ALA A 186 -19.08 14.81 -7.26
C ALA A 186 -18.18 14.34 -8.41
N ASN A 187 -17.12 13.61 -8.09
CA ASN A 187 -16.32 12.90 -9.10
C ASN A 187 -16.97 11.53 -9.39
N PHE A 188 -17.88 11.49 -10.37
CA PHE A 188 -18.59 10.26 -10.74
C PHE A 188 -17.67 9.20 -11.36
N PRO A 189 -16.70 9.52 -12.25
CA PRO A 189 -15.78 8.50 -12.75
C PRO A 189 -15.00 7.80 -11.64
N ALA A 190 -14.55 8.52 -10.62
CA ALA A 190 -13.90 7.93 -9.45
C ALA A 190 -14.85 7.02 -8.66
N ALA A 191 -16.10 7.46 -8.43
CA ALA A 191 -17.10 6.64 -7.75
C ALA A 191 -17.43 5.35 -8.55
N ILE A 192 -17.54 5.45 -9.87
CA ILE A 192 -17.83 4.32 -10.76
C ILE A 192 -16.70 3.29 -10.69
N ILE A 193 -15.43 3.71 -10.79
CA ILE A 193 -14.33 2.73 -10.74
C ILE A 193 -14.24 2.04 -9.38
N VAL A 194 -14.50 2.75 -8.29
CA VAL A 194 -14.59 2.14 -6.95
C VAL A 194 -15.69 1.08 -6.91
N LEU A 195 -16.90 1.41 -7.38
CA LEU A 195 -18.02 0.47 -7.42
C LEU A 195 -17.71 -0.75 -8.30
N LEU A 196 -17.08 -0.56 -9.46
CA LEU A 196 -16.69 -1.66 -10.35
C LEU A 196 -15.69 -2.59 -9.67
N VAL A 197 -14.65 -2.04 -9.03
CA VAL A 197 -13.68 -2.83 -8.28
C VAL A 197 -14.35 -3.53 -7.11
N THR A 198 -15.27 -2.88 -6.39
CA THR A 198 -16.05 -3.53 -5.33
C THR A 198 -16.88 -4.69 -5.86
N ILE A 199 -17.57 -4.54 -6.99
CA ILE A 199 -18.34 -5.64 -7.62
C ILE A 199 -17.41 -6.81 -7.96
N ILE A 200 -16.25 -6.53 -8.53
CA ILE A 200 -15.23 -7.55 -8.85
C ILE A 200 -14.77 -8.28 -7.58
N LEU A 201 -14.51 -7.55 -6.49
CA LEU A 201 -14.11 -8.12 -5.21
C LEU A 201 -15.22 -8.97 -4.57
N VAL A 202 -16.48 -8.55 -4.66
CA VAL A 202 -17.64 -9.30 -4.13
C VAL A 202 -17.91 -10.58 -4.93
N ILE A 203 -17.76 -10.54 -6.26
CA ILE A 203 -17.87 -11.75 -7.11
C ILE A 203 -16.74 -12.74 -6.78
N GLY A 204 -15.60 -12.25 -6.29
CA GLY A 204 -14.48 -13.08 -5.88
C GLY A 204 -13.73 -13.66 -7.07
N ILE A 205 -13.12 -12.79 -7.87
CA ILE A 205 -12.21 -13.26 -8.94
C ILE A 205 -10.96 -13.82 -8.26
N LYS A 206 -10.70 -15.12 -8.49
CA LYS A 206 -9.39 -15.71 -8.22
C LYS A 206 -8.40 -15.19 -9.24
N GLU A 207 -7.89 -14.00 -8.99
CA GLU A 207 -6.84 -13.42 -9.82
C GLU A 207 -5.65 -14.36 -9.87
N SER A 208 -5.17 -14.62 -11.09
CA SER A 208 -3.95 -15.38 -11.27
C SER A 208 -2.77 -14.44 -11.00
N ALA A 209 -1.79 -14.86 -10.22
CA ALA A 209 -0.52 -14.12 -10.07
C ALA A 209 0.11 -13.72 -11.43
N ARG A 210 -0.16 -14.50 -12.49
CA ARG A 210 0.23 -14.18 -13.87
C ARG A 210 -0.46 -12.93 -14.42
N ALA A 211 -1.76 -12.74 -14.15
CA ALA A 211 -2.50 -11.56 -14.59
C ALA A 211 -1.95 -10.29 -13.94
N THR A 212 -1.70 -10.32 -12.63
CA THR A 212 -0.99 -9.26 -11.91
C THR A 212 0.36 -8.97 -12.54
N GLY A 213 1.17 -10.01 -12.79
CA GLY A 213 2.48 -9.86 -13.44
C GLY A 213 2.41 -9.16 -14.81
N ILE A 214 1.41 -9.49 -15.63
CA ILE A 214 1.19 -8.83 -16.94
C ILE A 214 0.91 -7.34 -16.77
N VAL A 215 0.01 -6.97 -15.84
CA VAL A 215 -0.33 -5.56 -15.58
C VAL A 215 0.89 -4.77 -15.09
N VAL A 216 1.71 -5.37 -14.23
CA VAL A 216 2.96 -4.76 -13.73
C VAL A 216 3.95 -4.54 -14.86
N CYS A 217 4.18 -5.55 -15.70
CA CYS A 217 5.04 -5.41 -16.87
C CYS A 217 4.56 -4.30 -17.80
N LEU A 218 3.25 -4.17 -18.03
CA LEU A 218 2.67 -3.09 -18.81
C LEU A 218 2.95 -1.72 -18.17
N LYS A 219 2.74 -1.57 -16.85
CA LYS A 219 3.03 -0.32 -16.12
C LYS A 219 4.49 0.09 -16.26
N LEU A 220 5.42 -0.86 -16.06
CA LEU A 220 6.86 -0.62 -16.22
C LEU A 220 7.21 -0.26 -17.66
N ALA A 221 6.63 -0.93 -18.65
CA ALA A 221 6.85 -0.62 -20.07
C ALA A 221 6.39 0.80 -20.42
N VAL A 222 5.25 1.26 -19.88
CA VAL A 222 4.77 2.63 -20.08
C VAL A 222 5.72 3.66 -19.46
N ILE A 223 6.26 3.39 -18.27
CA ILE A 223 7.25 4.27 -17.61
C ILE A 223 8.54 4.34 -18.44
N LEU A 224 9.06 3.20 -18.86
CA LEU A 224 10.27 3.14 -19.70
C LEU A 224 10.06 3.83 -21.05
N PHE A 225 8.88 3.67 -21.65
CA PHE A 225 8.50 4.39 -22.87
C PHE A 225 8.47 5.90 -22.65
N PHE A 226 7.85 6.36 -21.56
CA PHE A 226 7.82 7.79 -21.21
C PHE A 226 9.23 8.36 -21.01
N ILE A 227 10.13 7.63 -20.34
CA ILE A 227 11.53 8.04 -20.17
C ILE A 227 12.21 8.11 -21.54
N ALA A 228 12.12 7.05 -22.34
CA ALA A 228 12.80 6.97 -23.64
C ALA A 228 12.35 8.07 -24.63
N VAL A 229 11.06 8.38 -24.68
CA VAL A 229 10.49 9.43 -25.54
C VAL A 229 10.65 10.83 -24.94
N GLY A 230 10.61 10.94 -23.62
CA GLY A 230 10.70 12.21 -22.90
C GLY A 230 12.12 12.77 -22.82
N THR A 231 13.14 11.91 -22.67
CA THR A 231 14.55 12.34 -22.53
C THR A 231 15.04 13.26 -23.65
N PRO A 232 14.79 12.98 -24.95
CA PRO A 232 15.18 13.89 -26.03
C PRO A 232 14.50 15.27 -26.00
N ALA A 233 13.35 15.39 -25.32
CA ALA A 233 12.59 16.63 -25.21
C ALA A 233 12.93 17.45 -23.95
N VAL A 234 13.90 17.00 -23.14
CA VAL A 234 14.29 17.69 -21.90
C VAL A 234 15.02 18.99 -22.23
N ASN A 235 14.45 20.12 -21.79
CA ASN A 235 15.15 21.40 -21.73
C ASN A 235 15.77 21.59 -20.34
N ILE A 236 17.11 21.69 -20.29
CA ILE A 236 17.90 21.85 -19.07
C ILE A 236 17.62 23.21 -18.38
N ASP A 237 17.19 24.22 -19.12
CA ASP A 237 16.87 25.54 -18.54
C ASP A 237 15.73 25.45 -17.51
N ASN A 238 14.83 24.47 -17.67
CA ASN A 238 13.74 24.21 -16.71
C ASN A 238 14.25 23.69 -15.35
N TRP A 239 15.53 23.34 -15.22
CA TRP A 239 16.12 22.91 -13.94
C TRP A 239 16.56 24.09 -13.08
N THR A 240 16.50 25.32 -13.61
CA THR A 240 16.85 26.54 -12.86
C THR A 240 15.62 27.44 -12.71
N PRO A 241 15.29 27.88 -11.48
CA PRO A 241 15.94 27.57 -10.21
C PRO A 241 15.65 26.13 -9.74
N PHE A 242 16.68 25.42 -9.25
CA PHE A 242 16.55 24.02 -8.85
C PHE A 242 15.67 23.81 -7.62
N MET A 243 15.80 24.67 -6.62
CA MET A 243 14.98 24.66 -5.40
C MET A 243 14.37 26.04 -5.17
N PRO A 244 13.32 26.43 -5.91
CA PRO A 244 12.73 27.78 -5.82
C PRO A 244 12.23 28.12 -4.41
N GLN A 245 11.76 27.12 -3.66
CA GLN A 245 11.25 27.25 -2.30
C GLN A 245 12.21 26.66 -1.24
N GLY A 246 13.47 26.40 -1.62
CA GLY A 246 14.49 25.79 -0.78
C GLY A 246 14.08 24.41 -0.23
N PHE A 247 14.68 24.03 0.90
CA PHE A 247 14.38 22.76 1.57
C PHE A 247 12.95 22.66 2.12
N ALA A 248 12.25 23.78 2.34
CA ALA A 248 10.85 23.75 2.73
C ALA A 248 9.97 23.11 1.64
N GLY A 249 10.21 23.46 0.36
CA GLY A 249 9.56 22.83 -0.79
C GLY A 249 9.90 21.34 -0.91
N VAL A 250 11.17 20.98 -0.75
CA VAL A 250 11.64 19.58 -0.79
C VAL A 250 11.00 18.75 0.32
N GLY A 251 10.97 19.25 1.56
CA GLY A 251 10.37 18.55 2.69
C GLY A 251 8.85 18.37 2.54
N ALA A 252 8.15 19.42 2.09
CA ALA A 252 6.71 19.34 1.82
C ALA A 252 6.40 18.35 0.69
N ALA A 253 7.18 18.36 -0.38
CA ALA A 253 7.06 17.41 -1.48
C ALA A 253 7.38 15.97 -1.06
N ALA A 254 8.36 15.76 -0.18
CA ALA A 254 8.71 14.44 0.34
C ALA A 254 7.49 13.78 1.02
N ALA A 255 6.75 14.52 1.84
CA ALA A 255 5.52 14.02 2.47
C ALA A 255 4.44 13.61 1.45
N ILE A 256 4.35 14.30 0.30
CA ILE A 256 3.39 13.98 -0.76
C ILE A 256 3.84 12.74 -1.53
N VAL A 257 5.09 12.71 -1.98
CA VAL A 257 5.62 11.59 -2.79
C VAL A 257 5.88 10.33 -1.96
N PHE A 258 5.87 10.43 -0.62
CA PHE A 258 5.81 9.26 0.26
C PHE A 258 4.63 8.35 -0.10
N PHE A 259 3.50 8.92 -0.52
CA PHE A 259 2.36 8.15 -1.02
C PHE A 259 2.73 7.22 -2.18
N ALA A 260 3.70 7.59 -3.02
CA ALA A 260 4.15 6.75 -4.14
C ALA A 260 4.93 5.51 -3.69
N TYR A 261 5.34 5.43 -2.42
CA TYR A 261 6.05 4.28 -1.85
C TYR A 261 5.15 3.37 -1.00
N ILE A 262 3.89 3.76 -0.75
CA ILE A 262 2.92 2.92 -0.03
C ILE A 262 2.62 1.68 -0.87
N GLY A 263 2.61 0.50 -0.24
CA GLY A 263 2.24 -0.76 -0.90
C GLY A 263 3.24 -1.91 -0.71
N PHE A 264 4.48 -1.65 -0.27
CA PHE A 264 5.42 -2.74 0.05
C PHE A 264 4.92 -3.59 1.23
N ASP A 265 4.19 -2.99 2.17
CA ASP A 265 3.61 -3.67 3.34
C ASP A 265 2.48 -4.63 2.94
N ALA A 266 1.81 -4.39 1.80
CA ALA A 266 0.77 -5.28 1.28
C ALA A 266 1.32 -6.68 0.99
N ILE A 267 2.61 -6.81 0.65
CA ILE A 267 3.27 -8.12 0.46
C ILE A 267 3.18 -8.97 1.72
N SER A 268 3.28 -8.36 2.91
CA SER A 268 3.17 -9.10 4.17
C SER A 268 1.79 -9.67 4.44
N THR A 269 0.73 -9.17 3.79
CA THR A 269 -0.61 -9.76 3.90
C THR A 269 -0.72 -11.09 3.14
N THR A 270 0.17 -11.33 2.18
CA THR A 270 0.24 -12.57 1.38
C THR A 270 1.20 -13.61 1.97
N ALA A 271 1.66 -13.41 3.21
CA ALA A 271 2.64 -14.28 3.87
C ALA A 271 2.23 -15.77 3.90
N GLU A 272 0.95 -16.04 4.10
CA GLU A 272 0.41 -17.41 4.15
C GLU A 272 0.33 -18.09 2.78
N GLU A 273 0.32 -17.30 1.69
CA GLU A 273 0.31 -17.78 0.30
C GLU A 273 1.73 -17.96 -0.28
N ALA A 274 2.76 -17.47 0.42
CA ALA A 274 4.14 -17.61 0.00
C ALA A 274 4.66 -19.05 0.21
N LYS A 275 5.41 -19.58 -0.77
CA LYS A 275 6.00 -20.93 -0.69
C LYS A 275 7.08 -21.02 0.37
N ASN A 276 7.98 -20.03 0.43
CA ASN A 276 9.01 -19.93 1.46
C ASN A 276 8.98 -18.52 2.08
N PRO A 277 8.04 -18.23 2.99
CA PRO A 277 7.82 -16.89 3.53
C PRO A 277 9.09 -16.25 4.12
N GLN A 278 9.92 -17.03 4.83
CA GLN A 278 11.14 -16.56 5.49
C GLN A 278 12.19 -16.00 4.52
N ARG A 279 12.15 -16.43 3.26
CA ARG A 279 13.06 -15.95 2.21
C ARG A 279 12.35 -15.03 1.24
N ASP A 280 11.16 -15.43 0.78
CA ASP A 280 10.50 -14.80 -0.34
C ASP A 280 9.85 -13.46 0.05
N LEU A 281 9.38 -13.30 1.29
CA LEU A 281 8.79 -12.03 1.76
C LEU A 281 9.81 -10.89 1.84
N PRO A 282 11.00 -11.04 2.46
CA PRO A 282 12.03 -10.00 2.42
C PRO A 282 12.44 -9.61 1.01
N ILE A 283 12.60 -10.59 0.12
CA ILE A 283 12.93 -10.34 -1.28
C ILE A 283 11.81 -9.54 -1.94
N GLY A 284 10.54 -9.95 -1.76
CA GLY A 284 9.38 -9.23 -2.27
C GLY A 284 9.36 -7.77 -1.83
N ILE A 285 9.48 -7.53 -0.52
CA ILE A 285 9.40 -6.20 0.11
C ILE A 285 10.54 -5.30 -0.39
N ILE A 286 11.78 -5.78 -0.32
CA ILE A 286 12.95 -4.95 -0.66
C ILE A 286 13.06 -4.75 -2.17
N ALA A 287 12.86 -5.81 -2.97
CA ALA A 287 12.99 -5.71 -4.42
C ALA A 287 11.89 -4.85 -5.04
N SER A 288 10.65 -4.93 -4.53
CA SER A 288 9.57 -4.09 -5.04
C SER A 288 9.76 -2.61 -4.71
N LEU A 289 10.30 -2.28 -3.54
CA LEU A 289 10.61 -0.90 -3.17
C LEU A 289 11.79 -0.32 -3.97
N SER A 290 12.74 -1.16 -4.35
CA SER A 290 13.96 -0.74 -5.05
C SER A 290 13.74 -0.38 -6.53
N ILE A 291 12.62 -0.83 -7.11
CA ILE A 291 12.24 -0.68 -8.52
C ILE A 291 11.21 0.45 -8.65
#